data_AF-A0A4Q6ASF1-F1
#
_entry.id   AF-A0A4Q6ASF1-F1
#
_cell.length_a   1.000
_cell.length_b   1.000
_cell.length_c   1.000
_cell.angle_alpha   90.00
_cell.angle_beta   90.00
_cell.angle_gamma   90.00
#
_symmetry.space_group_name_H-M   'P 1'
#
loop_
_entity.id
_entity.type
_entity.pdbx_description
1 polymer ?
#
loop_
_entity_poly.entity_id
_entity_poly.type
_entity_poly.pdbx_seq_one_letter_code
_entity_poly.pdbx_strand_id
1 'polypeptide(L)'
;MKLNHVGLSTAFTLAFLTACSQQAANNSSVKGHPEYIGDKYTAQTDKDSLLVHPVAVPEYRDSKSVVISLTVLTSTNQHAMAKALLGSGIEKLFVMVPRVYAYKTAAQSPDFKALKDLGGDLSRVVLVPAKDSAATSANLSKGEKYLTVWARDWSPQPAYTPEGQLVLLDFNYYSNRDADDSAARSLVELWNQDLPTSAIITSPELVSRISVPVYNEGGNFMNNDDGACLMTTRVTDANNADAIAVAAVDNIRKKITNDEVMDKTEIARQYKEKAGCTSVHIFPRIPYEGTGHIDMWAKFLDNNTVIVNELRQEIIDLDWYTTEERAKAVEIQTYLEARAKDIAALGFKVVRIPMPAPVFGYAAYFDEAQTQIIEVPDVFRSYTNSITVNQHAVTPRYVAMDAEGYVYDANTDEMLGSTALTDPYPDAALIKAYEAEATKAYEAVGYTMNYVTVDNLISIGGAIHCTTMQIAKNPNVL
;
A
#
# COMPACT_ATOMS: atom_id res chain seq x y z
N MET A 1 33.05 14.14 53.07
CA MET A 1 33.47 13.12 52.09
C MET A 1 33.05 13.64 50.73
N LYS A 2 34.00 14.18 49.94
CA LYS A 2 33.73 14.79 48.63
C LYS A 2 33.84 13.69 47.56
N LEU A 3 32.77 13.43 46.82
CA LEU A 3 32.80 12.61 45.62
C LEU A 3 32.80 13.54 44.41
N ASN A 4 33.86 13.45 43.62
CA ASN A 4 34.02 14.12 42.34
C ASN A 4 33.19 13.37 41.29
N HIS A 5 32.19 14.02 40.72
CA HIS A 5 31.58 13.59 39.47
C HIS A 5 32.43 14.12 38.31
N VAL A 6 33.09 13.21 37.59
CA VAL A 6 33.66 13.46 36.27
C VAL A 6 32.51 13.34 35.28
N GLY A 7 32.07 14.46 34.71
CA GLY A 7 31.14 14.47 33.60
C GLY A 7 31.90 14.15 32.31
N LEU A 8 31.55 13.04 31.67
CA LEU A 8 31.91 12.77 30.28
C LEU A 8 30.72 13.16 29.40
N SER A 9 30.75 14.41 28.94
CA SER A 9 29.95 14.86 27.82
C SER A 9 30.52 14.20 26.56
N THR A 10 29.70 13.41 25.86
CA THR A 10 30.04 12.94 24.52
C THR A 10 29.10 13.68 23.57
N ALA A 11 29.57 14.82 23.08
CA ALA A 11 29.00 15.48 21.93
C ALA A 11 29.33 14.64 20.69
N PHE A 12 28.33 14.14 19.99
CA PHE A 12 28.52 13.62 18.64
C PHE A 12 28.22 14.74 17.64
N THR A 13 29.29 15.22 17.03
CA THR A 13 29.31 16.28 16.04
C THR A 13 28.82 15.74 14.69
N LEU A 14 27.84 16.43 14.11
CA LEU A 14 27.57 16.44 12.68
C LEU A 14 28.88 16.73 11.92
N ALA A 15 29.30 15.84 11.01
CA ALA A 15 30.41 16.11 10.11
C ALA A 15 30.02 15.83 8.66
N PHE A 16 29.97 16.92 7.89
CA PHE A 16 29.98 17.00 6.44
C PHE A 16 31.33 16.51 5.86
N LEU A 17 31.23 15.82 4.71
CA LEU A 17 32.11 15.75 3.53
C LEU A 17 33.65 15.73 3.70
N THR A 18 34.30 14.73 3.08
CA THR A 18 35.08 14.89 1.82
C THR A 18 35.78 13.59 1.41
N ALA A 19 35.62 13.18 0.15
CA ALA A 19 36.66 12.47 -0.60
C ALA A 19 36.43 12.67 -2.12
N CYS A 20 37.49 13.10 -2.82
CA CYS A 20 37.50 13.57 -4.20
C CYS A 20 37.74 12.50 -5.27
N SER A 21 37.18 12.78 -6.45
CA SER A 21 37.63 12.51 -7.83
C SER A 21 37.75 11.06 -8.35
N GLN A 22 36.99 10.74 -9.41
CA GLN A 22 37.51 10.70 -10.79
C GLN A 22 36.40 10.66 -11.87
N GLN A 23 36.82 10.95 -13.09
CA GLN A 23 36.14 11.43 -14.30
C GLN A 23 34.93 10.67 -14.88
N ALA A 24 34.04 11.53 -15.40
CA ALA A 24 33.12 11.50 -16.54
C ALA A 24 33.11 10.32 -17.56
N ALA A 25 31.92 10.27 -18.17
CA ALA A 25 31.47 9.55 -19.35
C ALA A 25 30.95 8.13 -19.09
N ASN A 26 29.63 8.02 -18.97
CA ASN A 26 28.86 7.13 -19.84
C ASN A 26 27.41 7.64 -19.95
N ASN A 27 26.92 7.67 -21.18
CA ASN A 27 25.56 8.02 -21.54
C ASN A 27 24.57 7.15 -20.77
N SER A 28 23.55 7.77 -20.16
CA SER A 28 22.44 7.07 -19.51
C SER A 28 21.80 6.09 -20.49
N SER A 29 21.77 4.82 -20.10
CA SER A 29 21.05 3.78 -20.81
C SER A 29 20.35 2.88 -19.80
N VAL A 30 19.01 2.99 -19.74
CA VAL A 30 18.01 1.90 -19.65
C VAL A 30 17.04 1.91 -18.43
N LYS A 31 15.77 2.28 -18.68
CA LYS A 31 14.49 1.49 -18.68
C LYS A 31 14.05 0.68 -17.42
N GLY A 32 13.18 1.21 -16.56
CA GLY A 32 12.19 0.42 -15.77
C GLY A 32 12.70 -0.78 -14.97
N HIS A 33 12.02 -1.94 -15.02
CA HIS A 33 12.59 -3.24 -14.62
C HIS A 33 13.32 -3.87 -15.82
N PRO A 34 14.52 -3.40 -16.24
CA PRO A 34 15.13 -3.91 -17.45
C PRO A 34 15.55 -5.36 -17.33
N GLU A 35 15.79 -5.83 -16.10
CA GLU A 35 16.19 -7.20 -15.81
C GLU A 35 15.16 -8.24 -16.26
N TYR A 36 13.90 -7.83 -16.47
CA TYR A 36 12.81 -8.72 -16.82
C TYR A 36 12.15 -8.40 -18.17
N ILE A 37 12.72 -7.53 -19.00
CA ILE A 37 12.20 -7.25 -20.36
C ILE A 37 12.25 -8.52 -21.25
N GLY A 38 13.08 -9.50 -20.89
CA GLY A 38 13.13 -10.83 -21.51
C GLY A 38 12.23 -11.89 -20.87
N ASP A 39 11.54 -11.58 -19.75
CA ASP A 39 10.67 -12.55 -19.09
C ASP A 39 9.45 -12.85 -19.97
N LYS A 40 9.08 -14.13 -20.01
CA LYS A 40 7.90 -14.63 -20.70
C LYS A 40 6.69 -13.76 -20.31
N TYR A 41 5.89 -13.35 -21.29
CA TYR A 41 4.66 -12.55 -21.11
C TYR A 41 4.84 -11.07 -20.75
N THR A 42 6.06 -10.53 -20.79
CA THR A 42 6.25 -9.07 -20.81
C THR A 42 5.89 -8.54 -22.19
N ALA A 43 4.87 -7.69 -22.30
CA ALA A 43 4.57 -7.01 -23.56
C ALA A 43 5.78 -6.11 -23.90
N GLN A 44 6.51 -6.45 -24.96
CA GLN A 44 7.77 -5.78 -25.30
C GLN A 44 7.54 -4.28 -25.49
N THR A 45 8.27 -3.48 -24.72
CA THR A 45 8.37 -2.03 -24.86
C THR A 45 9.68 -1.71 -25.58
N ASP A 46 9.70 -1.75 -26.91
CA ASP A 46 10.66 -0.91 -27.61
C ASP A 46 10.22 0.55 -27.46
N LYS A 47 11.20 1.45 -27.42
CA LYS A 47 11.13 2.79 -26.79
C LYS A 47 9.92 3.66 -27.14
N ASP A 48 9.22 3.39 -28.24
CA ASP A 48 8.27 4.35 -28.83
C ASP A 48 6.92 3.72 -29.27
N SER A 49 6.65 2.45 -28.98
CA SER A 49 5.33 1.88 -29.29
C SER A 49 4.95 0.75 -28.36
N LEU A 50 4.08 1.03 -27.39
CA LEU A 50 3.23 -0.03 -26.89
C LEU A 50 2.37 -0.52 -28.06
N LEU A 51 2.42 -1.82 -28.36
CA LEU A 51 1.48 -2.41 -29.31
C LEU A 51 0.03 -2.29 -28.82
N VAL A 52 -0.13 -2.06 -27.51
CA VAL A 52 -1.43 -1.95 -26.86
C VAL A 52 -1.38 -0.91 -25.74
N HIS A 53 -2.32 0.03 -25.73
CA HIS A 53 -2.46 1.05 -24.68
C HIS A 53 -3.53 0.61 -23.68
N PRO A 54 -3.16 -0.02 -22.55
CA PRO A 54 -4.15 -0.42 -21.57
C PRO A 54 -4.59 0.79 -20.75
N VAL A 55 -5.80 0.69 -20.19
CA VAL A 55 -6.36 1.68 -19.27
C VAL A 55 -6.44 1.03 -17.89
N ALA A 56 -5.80 1.65 -16.89
CA ALA A 56 -5.87 1.22 -15.50
C ALA A 56 -7.34 1.18 -15.06
N VAL A 57 -7.75 0.08 -14.40
CA VAL A 57 -9.15 -0.07 -14.00
C VAL A 57 -9.36 0.57 -12.64
N PRO A 58 -10.34 1.47 -12.49
CA PRO A 58 -10.62 2.06 -11.20
C PRO A 58 -11.25 1.04 -10.24
N GLU A 59 -11.01 1.22 -8.94
CA GLU A 59 -11.38 0.22 -7.93
C GLU A 59 -12.88 -0.04 -7.80
N TYR A 60 -13.72 0.96 -8.07
CA TYR A 60 -15.17 0.82 -7.97
C TYR A 60 -15.78 -0.10 -9.03
N ARG A 61 -15.00 -0.54 -10.02
CA ARG A 61 -15.45 -1.53 -11.00
C ARG A 61 -15.54 -2.91 -10.36
N ASP A 62 -16.47 -3.71 -10.88
CA ASP A 62 -16.61 -5.11 -10.47
C ASP A 62 -15.27 -5.85 -10.57
N SER A 63 -14.97 -6.64 -9.55
CA SER A 63 -13.73 -7.38 -9.44
C SER A 63 -13.96 -8.88 -9.39
N LYS A 64 -13.20 -9.60 -10.21
CA LYS A 64 -13.18 -11.07 -10.21
C LYS A 64 -12.35 -11.62 -9.07
N SER A 65 -11.37 -10.87 -8.57
CA SER A 65 -10.49 -11.36 -7.53
C SER A 65 -9.93 -10.25 -6.68
N VAL A 66 -9.37 -10.62 -5.52
CA VAL A 66 -8.58 -9.75 -4.66
C VAL A 66 -7.28 -10.47 -4.30
N VAL A 67 -6.18 -9.73 -4.27
CA VAL A 67 -4.85 -10.18 -3.84
C VAL A 67 -4.62 -9.70 -2.41
N ILE A 68 -4.13 -10.59 -1.55
CA ILE A 68 -3.62 -10.29 -0.20
C ILE A 68 -2.29 -11.01 0.02
N SER A 69 -1.56 -10.63 1.07
CA SER A 69 -0.39 -11.37 1.56
C SER A 69 -0.80 -12.43 2.59
N LEU A 70 -0.09 -13.58 2.63
CA LEU A 70 -0.23 -14.52 3.75
C LEU A 70 0.03 -13.85 5.10
N THR A 71 0.98 -12.90 5.12
CA THR A 71 1.40 -12.17 6.32
C THR A 71 0.24 -11.41 6.98
N VAL A 72 -0.75 -10.97 6.20
CA VAL A 72 -1.96 -10.32 6.73
C VAL A 72 -2.78 -11.27 7.59
N LEU A 73 -2.78 -12.57 7.27
CA LEU A 73 -3.48 -13.57 8.05
C LEU A 73 -2.67 -14.01 9.27
N THR A 74 -1.36 -14.21 9.08
CA THR A 74 -0.51 -14.82 10.11
C THR A 74 0.05 -13.83 11.12
N SER A 75 0.34 -12.59 10.71
CA SER A 75 1.01 -11.59 11.57
C SER A 75 0.04 -10.55 12.13
N THR A 76 -1.04 -10.23 11.42
CA THR A 76 -2.03 -9.23 11.88
C THR A 76 -3.42 -9.82 12.16
N ASN A 77 -3.55 -11.15 12.07
CA ASN A 77 -4.76 -11.92 12.38
C ASN A 77 -6.03 -11.47 11.62
N GLN A 78 -5.88 -11.00 10.37
CA GLN A 78 -6.99 -10.42 9.60
C GLN A 78 -7.86 -11.47 8.87
N HIS A 79 -8.20 -12.56 9.56
CA HIS A 79 -9.08 -13.61 9.02
C HIS A 79 -10.50 -13.11 8.75
N ALA A 80 -11.01 -12.20 9.57
CA ALA A 80 -12.31 -11.56 9.36
C ALA A 80 -12.34 -10.72 8.08
N MET A 81 -11.23 -10.04 7.75
CA MET A 81 -11.08 -9.30 6.50
C MET A 81 -11.14 -10.21 5.29
N ALA A 82 -10.33 -11.28 5.27
CA ALA A 82 -10.36 -12.26 4.18
C ALA A 82 -11.74 -12.93 4.03
N LYS A 83 -12.45 -13.20 5.13
CA LYS A 83 -13.84 -13.66 5.09
C LYS A 83 -14.77 -12.63 4.44
N ALA A 84 -14.67 -11.36 4.82
CA ALA A 84 -15.49 -10.29 4.24
C ALA A 84 -15.25 -10.15 2.73
N LEU A 85 -14.01 -10.27 2.28
CA LEU A 85 -13.65 -10.30 0.86
C LEU A 85 -14.24 -11.52 0.13
N LEU A 86 -14.19 -12.71 0.73
CA LEU A 86 -14.88 -13.87 0.15
C LEU A 86 -16.41 -13.69 0.11
N GLY A 87 -16.96 -12.88 1.02
CA GLY A 87 -18.37 -12.49 1.04
C GLY A 87 -18.76 -11.44 0.00
N SER A 88 -17.80 -10.73 -0.62
CA SER A 88 -18.08 -9.65 -1.59
C SER A 88 -18.20 -10.12 -3.04
N GLY A 89 -18.58 -11.38 -3.26
CA GLY A 89 -18.89 -11.89 -4.61
C GLY A 89 -17.69 -12.05 -5.56
N ILE A 90 -16.44 -11.97 -5.09
CA ILE A 90 -15.26 -12.28 -5.91
C ILE A 90 -15.23 -13.75 -6.34
N GLU A 91 -14.59 -14.10 -7.44
CA GLU A 91 -14.43 -15.51 -7.81
C GLU A 91 -13.32 -16.16 -7.00
N LYS A 92 -12.18 -15.47 -6.86
CA LYS A 92 -10.98 -15.96 -6.18
C LYS A 92 -10.39 -14.94 -5.22
N LEU A 93 -9.89 -15.42 -4.08
CA LEU A 93 -8.98 -14.69 -3.21
C LEU A 93 -7.57 -15.23 -3.47
N PHE A 94 -6.73 -14.43 -4.11
CA PHE A 94 -5.32 -14.76 -4.30
C PHE A 94 -4.53 -14.39 -3.05
N VAL A 95 -3.83 -15.35 -2.49
CA VAL A 95 -2.99 -15.15 -1.31
C VAL A 95 -1.55 -15.36 -1.73
N MET A 96 -0.78 -14.27 -1.78
CA MET A 96 0.65 -14.33 -2.06
C MET A 96 1.34 -15.02 -0.88
N VAL A 97 2.09 -16.08 -1.18
CA VAL A 97 2.78 -16.91 -0.18
C VAL A 97 4.27 -16.99 -0.50
N PRO A 98 5.13 -17.18 0.52
CA PRO A 98 6.53 -17.53 0.26
C PRO A 98 6.65 -18.82 -0.56
N ARG A 99 7.70 -18.95 -1.38
CA ARG A 99 7.88 -20.09 -2.30
C ARG A 99 7.90 -21.46 -1.66
N VAL A 100 8.29 -21.55 -0.39
CA VAL A 100 8.19 -22.78 0.39
C VAL A 100 6.75 -23.35 0.47
N TYR A 101 5.73 -22.54 0.18
CA TYR A 101 4.32 -22.94 0.13
C TYR A 101 3.83 -23.37 -1.25
N ALA A 102 4.67 -23.38 -2.30
CA ALA A 102 4.25 -23.62 -3.69
C ALA A 102 3.55 -24.96 -3.95
N TYR A 103 3.74 -25.96 -3.08
CA TYR A 103 3.14 -27.29 -3.22
C TYR A 103 1.95 -27.54 -2.28
N LYS A 104 1.50 -26.50 -1.56
CA LYS A 104 0.39 -26.62 -0.60
C LYS A 104 -0.89 -26.06 -1.21
N THR A 105 -2.01 -26.70 -0.89
CA THR A 105 -3.34 -26.10 -1.08
C THR A 105 -3.75 -25.33 0.17
N ALA A 106 -4.69 -24.38 0.03
CA ALA A 106 -5.24 -23.66 1.18
C ALA A 106 -5.84 -24.62 2.24
N ALA A 107 -6.48 -25.71 1.79
CA ALA A 107 -7.04 -26.74 2.67
C ALA A 107 -5.99 -27.52 3.49
N GLN A 108 -4.73 -27.54 3.04
CA GLN A 108 -3.62 -28.23 3.71
C GLN A 108 -2.79 -27.31 4.62
N SER A 109 -2.99 -25.99 4.56
CA SER A 109 -2.20 -25.05 5.36
C SER A 109 -2.92 -24.73 6.69
N PRO A 110 -2.24 -24.86 7.84
CA PRO A 110 -2.80 -24.52 9.14
C PRO A 110 -3.18 -23.03 9.25
N ASP A 111 -2.52 -22.16 8.49
CA ASP A 111 -2.76 -20.71 8.51
C ASP A 111 -4.17 -20.35 8.05
N PHE A 112 -4.82 -21.21 7.24
CA PHE A 112 -6.18 -20.98 6.74
C PHE A 112 -7.26 -21.68 7.56
N LYS A 113 -6.90 -22.37 8.65
CA LYS A 113 -7.88 -23.04 9.53
C LYS A 113 -8.92 -22.05 10.05
N ALA A 114 -8.49 -20.86 10.47
CA ALA A 114 -9.39 -19.84 10.99
C ALA A 114 -10.41 -19.34 9.95
N LEU A 115 -10.07 -19.30 8.65
CA LEU A 115 -11.05 -18.99 7.62
C LEU A 115 -12.17 -20.04 7.56
N LYS A 116 -11.83 -21.33 7.68
CA LYS A 116 -12.82 -22.41 7.73
C LYS A 116 -13.70 -22.32 8.97
N ASP A 117 -13.11 -22.03 10.13
CA ASP A 117 -13.83 -21.86 11.39
C ASP A 117 -14.81 -20.67 11.32
N LEU A 118 -14.46 -19.65 10.54
CA LEU A 118 -15.33 -18.53 10.21
C LEU A 118 -16.33 -18.81 9.07
N GLY A 119 -16.33 -20.00 8.46
CA GLY A 119 -17.23 -20.38 7.37
C GLY A 119 -16.81 -19.89 5.98
N GLY A 120 -15.53 -19.57 5.78
CA GLY A 120 -14.97 -19.21 4.47
C GLY A 120 -14.87 -20.39 3.52
N ASP A 121 -15.13 -20.15 2.23
CA ASP A 121 -14.98 -21.13 1.16
C ASP A 121 -13.52 -21.20 0.69
N LEU A 122 -12.77 -22.16 1.23
CA LEU A 122 -11.37 -22.37 0.88
C LEU A 122 -11.16 -22.79 -0.59
N SER A 123 -12.19 -23.25 -1.31
CA SER A 123 -12.06 -23.59 -2.74
C SER A 123 -11.86 -22.35 -3.63
N ARG A 124 -12.20 -21.17 -3.09
CA ARG A 124 -11.99 -19.87 -3.72
C ARG A 124 -10.65 -19.23 -3.33
N VAL A 125 -9.90 -19.82 -2.39
CA VAL A 125 -8.58 -19.33 -1.98
C VAL A 125 -7.50 -20.00 -2.83
N VAL A 126 -6.71 -19.19 -3.53
CA VAL A 126 -5.62 -19.64 -4.39
C VAL A 126 -4.31 -19.12 -3.84
N LEU A 127 -3.37 -20.02 -3.56
CA LEU A 127 -2.03 -19.64 -3.10
C LEU A 127 -1.16 -19.30 -4.31
N VAL A 128 -0.54 -18.13 -4.27
CA VAL A 128 0.31 -17.61 -5.35
C VAL A 128 1.75 -17.51 -4.84
N PRO A 129 2.65 -18.40 -5.23
CA PRO A 129 4.02 -18.37 -4.74
C PRO A 129 4.77 -17.15 -5.28
N ALA A 130 5.29 -16.30 -4.40
CA ALA A 130 6.08 -15.13 -4.78
C ALA A 130 7.45 -15.53 -5.34
N LYS A 131 7.69 -15.35 -6.64
CA LYS A 131 8.83 -15.87 -7.40
C LYS A 131 10.21 -15.66 -6.74
N ASP A 132 10.41 -14.49 -6.13
CA ASP A 132 11.70 -14.13 -5.53
C ASP A 132 11.75 -14.22 -4.00
N SER A 133 10.71 -14.78 -3.37
CA SER A 133 10.67 -15.06 -1.94
C SER A 133 11.45 -16.33 -1.54
N ALA A 134 11.59 -16.55 -0.24
CA ALA A 134 12.33 -17.67 0.33
C ALA A 134 11.87 -19.05 -0.18
N ALA A 135 12.79 -19.79 -0.79
CA ALA A 135 12.57 -21.18 -1.24
C ALA A 135 12.62 -22.20 -0.09
N THR A 136 13.11 -21.82 1.09
CA THR A 136 13.22 -22.67 2.27
C THR A 136 12.78 -21.90 3.53
N SER A 137 12.26 -22.61 4.52
CA SER A 137 11.80 -21.99 5.78
C SER A 137 12.91 -21.26 6.55
N ALA A 138 14.16 -21.72 6.42
CA ALA A 138 15.33 -21.11 7.05
C ALA A 138 15.64 -19.68 6.56
N ASN A 139 15.02 -19.24 5.45
CA ASN A 139 15.23 -17.91 4.87
C ASN A 139 14.02 -16.98 5.04
N LEU A 140 12.98 -17.39 5.77
CA LEU A 140 11.78 -16.57 5.97
C LEU A 140 12.02 -15.30 6.78
N SER A 141 13.09 -15.23 7.59
CA SER A 141 13.44 -14.07 8.42
C SER A 141 14.42 -13.09 7.75
N LYS A 142 14.89 -13.36 6.52
CA LYS A 142 15.85 -12.47 5.83
C LYS A 142 15.09 -11.48 4.94
N GLY A 143 15.21 -10.18 5.23
CA GLY A 143 14.33 -9.10 4.75
C GLY A 143 14.02 -9.06 3.25
N GLU A 144 14.96 -9.38 2.38
CA GLU A 144 14.78 -9.38 0.91
C GLU A 144 13.87 -10.53 0.39
N LYS A 145 13.66 -11.56 1.22
CA LYS A 145 12.95 -12.81 0.84
C LYS A 145 11.60 -12.96 1.53
N TYR A 146 11.17 -11.93 2.25
CA TYR A 146 9.93 -11.87 3.02
C TYR A 146 8.85 -11.08 2.30
N LEU A 147 7.60 -11.55 2.37
CA LEU A 147 6.43 -10.83 1.87
C LEU A 147 5.86 -9.92 2.95
N THR A 148 5.76 -8.62 2.67
CA THR A 148 5.08 -7.69 3.56
C THR A 148 3.56 -7.84 3.48
N VAL A 149 2.84 -7.18 4.38
CA VAL A 149 1.36 -7.17 4.37
C VAL A 149 0.78 -6.30 3.25
N TRP A 150 1.59 -5.40 2.66
CA TRP A 150 1.17 -4.25 1.86
C TRP A 150 0.82 -4.59 0.41
N ALA A 151 -0.07 -5.55 0.19
CA ALA A 151 -0.44 -6.00 -1.15
C ALA A 151 -0.93 -4.87 -2.06
N ARG A 152 -1.48 -3.79 -1.51
CA ARG A 152 -1.83 -2.60 -2.29
C ARG A 152 -0.62 -1.97 -2.98
N ASP A 153 0.50 -1.94 -2.28
CA ASP A 153 1.64 -1.15 -2.69
C ASP A 153 2.51 -1.87 -3.72
N TRP A 154 2.67 -3.18 -3.56
CA TRP A 154 3.50 -4.00 -4.44
C TRP A 154 2.74 -4.86 -5.44
N SER A 155 1.44 -5.10 -5.26
CA SER A 155 0.68 -5.88 -6.26
C SER A 155 0.49 -5.04 -7.51
N PRO A 156 0.52 -5.63 -8.71
CA PRO A 156 0.29 -4.88 -9.93
C PRO A 156 -1.11 -4.25 -9.95
N GLN A 157 -1.18 -3.05 -10.53
CA GLN A 157 -2.45 -2.42 -10.84
C GLN A 157 -3.06 -3.09 -12.09
N PRO A 158 -4.31 -3.61 -12.02
CA PRO A 158 -4.95 -4.18 -13.20
C PRO A 158 -5.29 -3.09 -14.22
N ALA A 159 -5.14 -3.42 -15.50
CA ALA A 159 -5.54 -2.60 -16.63
C ALA A 159 -6.13 -3.49 -17.73
N TYR A 160 -6.97 -2.94 -18.60
CA TYR A 160 -7.47 -3.65 -19.77
C TYR A 160 -7.08 -2.95 -21.06
N THR A 161 -6.76 -3.74 -22.07
CA THR A 161 -6.64 -3.26 -23.45
C THR A 161 -8.01 -2.95 -24.03
N PRO A 162 -8.11 -2.17 -25.12
CA PRO A 162 -9.38 -1.96 -25.82
C PRO A 162 -10.06 -3.27 -26.24
N GLU A 163 -9.28 -4.31 -26.54
CA GLU A 163 -9.75 -5.65 -26.91
C GLU A 163 -10.19 -6.50 -25.70
N GLY A 164 -10.05 -5.98 -24.48
CA GLY A 164 -10.42 -6.66 -23.23
C GLY A 164 -9.37 -7.63 -22.69
N GLN A 165 -8.12 -7.55 -23.13
CA GLN A 165 -7.05 -8.35 -22.53
C GLN A 165 -6.65 -7.77 -21.17
N LEU A 166 -6.54 -8.61 -20.14
CA LEU A 166 -6.02 -8.20 -18.83
C LEU A 166 -4.50 -7.95 -18.93
N VAL A 167 -4.09 -6.76 -18.49
CA VAL A 167 -2.70 -6.35 -18.36
C VAL A 167 -2.42 -5.98 -16.90
N LEU A 168 -1.31 -6.47 -16.38
CA LEU A 168 -0.80 -6.12 -15.06
C LEU A 168 0.22 -4.98 -15.22
N LEU A 169 -0.12 -3.79 -14.73
CA LEU A 169 0.82 -2.67 -14.66
C LEU A 169 1.74 -2.90 -13.48
N ASP A 170 3.01 -3.04 -13.77
CA ASP A 170 4.06 -3.41 -12.85
C ASP A 170 4.96 -2.21 -12.60
N PHE A 171 4.65 -1.48 -11.54
CA PHE A 171 5.43 -0.34 -11.06
C PHE A 171 6.62 -0.86 -10.25
N ASN A 172 7.70 -0.09 -10.24
CA ASN A 172 8.83 -0.42 -9.39
C ASN A 172 8.42 -0.23 -7.92
N TYR A 173 8.55 -1.28 -7.10
CA TYR A 173 8.46 -1.17 -5.65
C TYR A 173 9.87 -0.94 -5.05
N TYR A 174 10.04 -1.03 -3.72
CA TYR A 174 11.34 -0.79 -3.09
C TYR A 174 12.41 -1.79 -3.56
N SER A 175 13.60 -1.29 -3.86
CA SER A 175 14.73 -2.10 -4.37
C SER A 175 15.29 -3.13 -3.37
N ASN A 176 14.86 -3.12 -2.12
CA ASN A 176 15.15 -4.18 -1.12
C ASN A 176 13.96 -5.11 -0.86
N ARG A 177 12.95 -5.12 -1.73
CA ARG A 177 11.72 -5.89 -1.56
C ARG A 177 11.42 -6.78 -2.77
N ASP A 178 12.45 -7.45 -3.30
CA ASP A 178 12.34 -8.36 -4.45
C ASP A 178 11.16 -9.34 -4.34
N ALA A 179 10.90 -9.89 -3.15
CA ALA A 179 9.79 -10.81 -2.94
C ALA A 179 8.42 -10.18 -3.22
N ASP A 180 8.19 -8.97 -2.70
CA ASP A 180 6.96 -8.18 -2.90
C ASP A 180 6.85 -7.75 -4.37
N ASP A 181 7.93 -7.16 -4.90
CA ASP A 181 8.05 -6.64 -6.27
C ASP A 181 7.92 -7.74 -7.35
N SER A 182 8.12 -9.01 -6.99
CA SER A 182 7.91 -10.14 -7.89
C SER A 182 6.44 -10.53 -8.12
N ALA A 183 5.48 -9.85 -7.48
CA ALA A 183 4.07 -10.23 -7.50
C ALA A 183 3.46 -10.25 -8.90
N ALA A 184 3.73 -9.24 -9.73
CA ALA A 184 3.19 -9.18 -11.09
C ALA A 184 3.64 -10.38 -11.93
N ARG A 185 4.92 -10.74 -11.86
CA ARG A 185 5.46 -11.93 -12.55
C ARG A 185 4.83 -13.21 -12.03
N SER A 186 4.67 -13.32 -10.71
CA SER A 186 4.06 -14.50 -10.08
C SER A 186 2.60 -14.71 -10.54
N LEU A 187 1.81 -13.63 -10.62
CA LEU A 187 0.42 -13.66 -11.07
C LEU A 187 0.30 -13.99 -12.56
N VAL A 188 1.14 -13.40 -13.41
CA VAL A 188 1.14 -13.70 -14.85
C VAL A 188 1.53 -15.15 -15.12
N GLU A 189 2.53 -15.69 -14.41
CA GLU A 189 2.91 -17.10 -14.51
C GLU A 189 1.75 -18.02 -14.11
N LEU A 190 1.06 -17.71 -13.01
CA LEU A 190 -0.08 -18.49 -12.55
C LEU A 190 -1.24 -18.50 -13.56
N TRP A 191 -1.64 -17.33 -14.07
CA TRP A 191 -2.77 -17.25 -15.02
C TRP A 191 -2.48 -17.92 -16.35
N ASN A 192 -1.22 -17.91 -16.79
CA ASN A 192 -0.84 -18.45 -18.08
C ASN A 192 -0.27 -19.87 -18.00
N GLN A 193 -0.26 -20.52 -16.83
CA GLN A 193 0.40 -21.81 -16.61
C GLN A 193 -0.17 -22.94 -17.49
N ASP A 194 -1.47 -22.87 -17.82
CA ASP A 194 -2.18 -23.88 -18.61
C ASP A 194 -2.21 -23.52 -20.11
N LEU A 195 -1.72 -22.33 -20.49
CA LEU A 195 -1.68 -21.92 -21.88
C LEU A 195 -0.47 -22.54 -22.59
N PRO A 196 -0.66 -23.17 -23.76
CA PRO A 196 0.48 -23.67 -24.53
C PRO A 196 1.36 -22.50 -24.98
N THR A 197 2.67 -22.69 -24.97
CA THR A 197 3.65 -21.63 -25.33
C THR A 197 3.42 -21.06 -26.74
N SER A 198 2.70 -21.75 -27.62
CA SER A 198 2.30 -21.30 -28.95
C SER A 198 1.10 -20.34 -28.98
N ALA A 199 0.34 -20.18 -27.89
CA ALA A 199 -0.86 -19.32 -27.82
C ALA A 199 -0.56 -17.84 -27.48
N ILE A 200 0.72 -17.47 -27.36
CA ILE A 200 1.19 -16.26 -26.64
C ILE A 200 0.94 -14.92 -27.38
N ILE A 201 0.46 -14.90 -28.62
CA ILE A 201 0.52 -13.65 -29.41
C ILE A 201 -0.84 -12.97 -29.64
N THR A 202 -1.98 -13.65 -29.49
CA THR A 202 -3.29 -13.03 -29.82
C THR A 202 -4.49 -13.49 -28.99
N SER A 203 -4.31 -14.25 -27.90
CA SER A 203 -5.46 -14.70 -27.10
C SER A 203 -5.91 -13.63 -26.10
N PRO A 204 -7.21 -13.26 -26.06
CA PRO A 204 -7.76 -12.42 -24.98
C PRO A 204 -7.71 -13.11 -23.62
N GLU A 205 -7.48 -14.43 -23.58
CA GLU A 205 -7.29 -15.20 -22.35
C GLU A 205 -5.89 -15.02 -21.75
N LEU A 206 -4.92 -14.52 -22.53
CA LEU A 206 -3.56 -14.30 -22.08
C LEU A 206 -3.49 -13.09 -21.14
N VAL A 207 -2.96 -13.27 -19.94
CA VAL A 207 -2.62 -12.13 -19.08
C VAL A 207 -1.21 -11.66 -19.41
N SER A 208 -1.03 -10.36 -19.65
CA SER A 208 0.29 -9.77 -19.91
C SER A 208 0.74 -8.87 -18.77
N ARG A 209 2.04 -8.57 -18.70
CA ARG A 209 2.62 -7.56 -17.80
C ARG A 209 3.21 -6.40 -18.60
N ILE A 210 3.04 -5.18 -18.12
CA ILE A 210 3.75 -3.99 -18.61
C ILE A 210 4.54 -3.38 -17.45
N SER A 211 5.86 -3.27 -17.62
CA SER A 211 6.68 -2.53 -16.66
C SER A 211 6.45 -1.02 -16.83
N VAL A 212 6.08 -0.37 -15.75
CA VAL A 212 5.98 1.08 -15.62
C VAL A 212 7.21 1.54 -14.84
N PRO A 213 8.13 2.31 -15.44
CA PRO A 213 9.44 2.62 -14.88
C PRO A 213 9.37 3.71 -13.81
N VAL A 214 8.34 3.70 -12.97
CA VAL A 214 8.08 4.68 -11.93
C VAL A 214 8.05 3.93 -10.62
N TYR A 215 8.86 4.39 -9.65
CA TYR A 215 8.74 3.96 -8.27
C TYR A 215 7.41 4.46 -7.72
N ASN A 216 6.49 3.56 -7.46
CA ASN A 216 5.18 3.92 -6.94
C ASN A 216 4.58 2.79 -6.12
N GLU A 217 4.04 3.17 -4.97
CA GLU A 217 3.15 2.36 -4.17
C GLU A 217 1.70 2.53 -4.66
N GLY A 218 1.00 1.42 -4.90
CA GLY A 218 -0.41 1.46 -5.32
C GLY A 218 -1.34 2.20 -4.36
N GLY A 219 -1.02 2.33 -3.07
CA GLY A 219 -1.81 3.16 -2.13
C GLY A 219 -1.73 4.66 -2.44
N ASN A 220 -0.69 5.07 -3.16
CA ASN A 220 -0.52 6.41 -3.67
C ASN A 220 -1.08 6.62 -5.09
N PHE A 221 -1.85 5.67 -5.64
CA PHE A 221 -2.46 5.78 -6.97
C PHE A 221 -3.95 5.46 -6.92
N MET A 222 -4.78 6.40 -7.39
CA MET A 222 -6.18 6.14 -7.69
C MET A 222 -6.58 6.76 -9.02
N ASN A 223 -7.49 6.10 -9.74
CA ASN A 223 -7.97 6.56 -11.03
C ASN A 223 -9.49 6.42 -11.18
N ASN A 224 -10.04 7.00 -12.24
CA ASN A 224 -11.42 6.79 -12.68
C ASN A 224 -11.49 6.28 -14.14
N ASP A 225 -12.69 6.10 -14.68
CA ASP A 225 -12.92 5.59 -16.04
C ASP A 225 -12.58 6.63 -17.12
N ASP A 226 -12.64 7.92 -16.79
CA ASP A 226 -12.29 9.02 -17.70
C ASP A 226 -10.76 9.25 -17.82
N GLY A 227 -9.97 8.45 -17.09
CA GLY A 227 -8.51 8.51 -17.09
C GLY A 227 -7.93 9.60 -16.18
N ALA A 228 -8.71 10.17 -15.26
CA ALA A 228 -8.15 11.04 -14.23
C ALA A 228 -7.38 10.22 -13.20
N CYS A 229 -6.10 10.54 -13.02
CA CYS A 229 -5.21 9.87 -12.08
C CYS A 229 -4.77 10.83 -10.98
N LEU A 230 -4.98 10.45 -9.72
CA LEU A 230 -4.68 11.24 -8.53
C LEU A 230 -3.68 10.49 -7.65
N MET A 231 -2.69 11.24 -7.15
CA MET A 231 -1.59 10.75 -6.31
C MET A 231 -1.03 11.90 -5.47
N THR A 232 -0.17 11.61 -4.50
CA THR A 232 0.57 12.65 -3.77
C THR A 232 2.03 12.79 -4.24
N THR A 233 2.74 13.81 -3.74
CA THR A 233 4.17 14.01 -3.95
C THR A 233 5.04 12.85 -3.46
N ARG A 234 4.49 11.86 -2.75
CA ARG A 234 5.22 10.62 -2.44
C ARG A 234 5.84 9.98 -3.68
N VAL A 235 5.17 10.03 -4.83
CA VAL A 235 5.70 9.53 -6.12
C VAL A 235 6.89 10.35 -6.61
N THR A 236 6.87 11.68 -6.48
CA THR A 236 8.00 12.52 -6.87
C THR A 236 9.17 12.36 -5.90
N ASP A 237 8.88 12.14 -4.62
CA ASP A 237 9.88 11.86 -3.59
C ASP A 237 10.60 10.53 -3.87
N ALA A 238 9.86 9.51 -4.34
CA ALA A 238 10.40 8.18 -4.64
C ALA A 238 11.31 8.15 -5.88
N ASN A 239 11.10 9.06 -6.83
CA ASN A 239 11.77 9.05 -8.14
C ASN A 239 12.80 10.18 -8.30
N ASN A 240 13.12 10.90 -7.22
CA ASN A 240 14.13 11.96 -7.26
C ASN A 240 15.56 11.40 -7.13
N ALA A 241 16.55 12.26 -7.39
CA ALA A 241 17.96 11.89 -7.36
C ALA A 241 18.42 11.39 -5.99
N ASP A 242 17.92 11.97 -4.89
CA ASP A 242 18.34 11.60 -3.54
C ASP A 242 17.79 10.23 -3.14
N ALA A 243 16.52 9.93 -3.45
CA ALA A 243 15.92 8.62 -3.18
C ALA A 243 16.62 7.50 -3.95
N ILE A 244 16.92 7.74 -5.23
CA ILE A 244 17.66 6.79 -6.08
C ILE A 244 19.13 6.67 -5.63
N ALA A 245 19.75 7.76 -5.17
CA ALA A 245 21.12 7.72 -4.66
C ALA A 245 21.24 7.06 -3.28
N VAL A 246 20.31 7.30 -2.35
CA VAL A 246 20.28 6.71 -1.00
C VAL A 246 19.95 5.22 -1.07
N ALA A 247 19.18 4.77 -2.06
CA ALA A 247 19.06 3.35 -2.38
C ALA A 247 20.40 2.66 -2.71
N ALA A 248 21.51 3.40 -2.81
CA ALA A 248 22.86 2.85 -2.99
C ALA A 248 23.74 2.87 -1.72
N VAL A 249 23.33 3.53 -0.63
CA VAL A 249 24.22 3.85 0.51
C VAL A 249 24.02 2.90 1.71
N ASP A 250 22.80 2.38 1.91
CA ASP A 250 22.60 1.24 2.79
C ASP A 250 22.93 -0.03 2.00
N ASN A 251 24.06 -0.69 2.31
CA ASN A 251 24.61 -1.88 1.64
C ASN A 251 23.66 -3.12 1.54
N ILE A 252 22.35 -2.96 1.75
CA ILE A 252 21.29 -3.95 1.61
C ILE A 252 20.43 -3.66 0.35
N ARG A 253 20.28 -2.41 -0.08
CA ARG A 253 19.67 -2.12 -1.39
C ARG A 253 20.77 -2.26 -2.44
N LYS A 254 20.60 -3.16 -3.40
CA LYS A 254 21.46 -3.16 -4.59
C LYS A 254 21.34 -1.78 -5.22
N LYS A 255 22.46 -1.08 -5.39
CA LYS A 255 22.54 0.04 -6.31
C LYS A 255 22.11 -0.47 -7.68
N ILE A 256 20.85 -0.26 -8.05
CA ILE A 256 20.39 -0.47 -9.42
C ILE A 256 20.97 0.71 -10.19
N THR A 257 22.13 0.49 -10.81
CA THR A 257 22.94 1.56 -11.43
C THR A 257 22.28 2.23 -12.64
N ASN A 258 21.03 1.86 -12.96
CA ASN A 258 20.33 2.21 -14.18
C ASN A 258 18.95 2.87 -13.94
N ASP A 259 18.54 3.09 -12.69
CA ASP A 259 17.25 3.75 -12.44
C ASP A 259 17.28 5.21 -12.87
N GLU A 260 16.19 5.64 -13.50
CA GLU A 260 16.05 6.98 -14.06
C GLU A 260 15.48 7.93 -13.01
N VAL A 261 16.20 9.03 -12.75
CA VAL A 261 15.64 10.15 -12.00
C VAL A 261 14.54 10.77 -12.84
N MET A 262 13.32 10.85 -12.29
CA MET A 262 12.17 11.41 -12.99
C MET A 262 11.65 12.63 -12.25
N ASP A 263 11.41 13.70 -13.02
CA ASP A 263 10.65 14.84 -12.53
C ASP A 263 9.13 14.60 -12.68
N LYS A 264 8.34 15.54 -12.17
CA LYS A 264 6.87 15.48 -12.26
C LYS A 264 6.34 15.36 -13.70
N THR A 265 7.02 15.95 -14.68
CA THR A 265 6.58 15.92 -16.09
C THR A 265 6.79 14.53 -16.67
N GLU A 266 7.94 13.93 -16.41
CA GLU A 266 8.27 12.58 -16.86
C GLU A 266 7.39 11.53 -16.18
N ILE A 267 7.18 11.62 -14.87
CA ILE A 267 6.24 10.75 -14.15
C ILE A 267 4.84 10.82 -14.80
N ALA A 268 4.33 12.03 -15.02
CA ALA A 268 3.02 12.19 -15.65
C ALA A 268 2.97 11.60 -17.08
N ARG A 269 4.06 11.69 -17.84
CA ARG A 269 4.17 11.07 -19.17
C ARG A 269 4.06 9.54 -19.09
N GLN A 270 4.77 8.90 -18.14
CA GLN A 270 4.72 7.45 -17.95
C GLN A 270 3.31 6.95 -17.60
N TYR A 271 2.60 7.65 -16.69
CA TYR A 271 1.20 7.31 -16.37
C TYR A 271 0.27 7.45 -17.57
N LYS A 272 0.44 8.50 -18.39
CA LYS A 272 -0.37 8.69 -19.60
C LYS A 272 -0.14 7.59 -20.63
N GLU A 273 1.12 7.24 -20.87
CA GLU A 273 1.48 6.27 -21.91
C GLU A 273 1.18 4.83 -21.50
N LYS A 274 1.44 4.47 -20.23
CA LYS A 274 1.43 3.07 -19.78
C LYS A 274 0.24 2.70 -18.91
N ALA A 275 -0.39 3.65 -18.22
CA ALA A 275 -1.56 3.40 -17.37
C ALA A 275 -2.87 3.96 -17.97
N GLY A 276 -2.80 4.62 -19.14
CA GLY A 276 -3.97 5.16 -19.83
C GLY A 276 -4.56 6.40 -19.16
N CYS A 277 -3.80 7.09 -18.30
CA CYS A 277 -4.25 8.34 -17.71
C CYS A 277 -4.41 9.43 -18.79
N THR A 278 -5.49 10.21 -18.74
CA THR A 278 -5.70 11.40 -19.57
C THR A 278 -5.23 12.66 -18.83
N SER A 279 -5.44 12.71 -17.51
CA SER A 279 -4.91 13.74 -16.62
C SER A 279 -4.20 13.13 -15.41
N VAL A 280 -3.16 13.81 -14.93
CA VAL A 280 -2.36 13.38 -13.77
C VAL A 280 -2.28 14.54 -12.79
N HIS A 281 -2.75 14.31 -11.56
CA HIS A 281 -2.81 15.31 -10.50
C HIS A 281 -1.99 14.82 -9.30
N ILE A 282 -0.94 15.57 -8.97
CA ILE A 282 -0.04 15.28 -7.85
C ILE A 282 -0.26 16.33 -6.76
N PHE A 283 -0.85 15.92 -5.64
CA PHE A 283 -1.12 16.74 -4.45
C PHE A 283 0.05 16.69 -3.47
N PRO A 284 0.24 17.67 -2.58
CA PRO A 284 1.18 17.53 -1.47
C PRO A 284 0.78 16.35 -0.58
N ARG A 285 1.74 15.69 0.09
CA ARG A 285 1.45 14.70 1.14
C ARG A 285 0.68 15.35 2.30
N ILE A 286 -0.19 14.58 2.96
CA ILE A 286 -0.79 14.97 4.24
C ILE A 286 0.34 15.08 5.29
N PRO A 287 0.37 16.14 6.13
CA PRO A 287 1.44 16.30 7.11
C PRO A 287 1.36 15.22 8.20
N TYR A 288 2.52 14.85 8.75
CA TYR A 288 2.72 13.87 9.84
C TYR A 288 2.39 12.41 9.54
N GLU A 289 1.69 12.12 8.45
CA GLU A 289 1.38 10.74 8.06
C GLU A 289 2.57 10.09 7.32
N GLY A 290 2.99 8.93 7.83
CA GLY A 290 4.26 8.30 7.45
C GLY A 290 4.33 7.80 6.00
N THR A 291 3.24 7.28 5.44
CA THR A 291 3.23 6.73 4.07
C THR A 291 3.21 7.84 3.01
N GLY A 292 2.54 8.95 3.30
CA GLY A 292 2.23 10.00 2.34
C GLY A 292 1.18 9.61 1.31
N HIS A 293 0.48 8.49 1.48
CA HIS A 293 -0.40 7.96 0.45
C HIS A 293 -1.70 8.75 0.30
N ILE A 294 -2.30 8.69 -0.89
CA ILE A 294 -3.59 9.33 -1.16
C ILE A 294 -4.76 8.57 -0.55
N ASP A 295 -4.66 7.23 -0.50
CA ASP A 295 -5.69 6.35 0.05
C ASP A 295 -5.94 6.53 1.56
N MET A 296 -5.03 7.20 2.26
CA MET A 296 -5.18 7.57 3.67
C MET A 296 -6.17 8.71 3.88
N TRP A 297 -6.51 9.49 2.84
CA TRP A 297 -7.37 10.67 3.00
C TRP A 297 -8.36 10.95 1.86
N ALA A 298 -8.23 10.31 0.70
CA ALA A 298 -9.20 10.42 -0.39
C ALA A 298 -9.40 9.09 -1.15
N LYS A 299 -10.57 8.94 -1.78
CA LYS A 299 -10.90 7.76 -2.59
C LYS A 299 -12.01 8.06 -3.60
N PHE A 300 -11.89 7.56 -4.83
CA PHE A 300 -13.03 7.48 -5.75
C PHE A 300 -14.03 6.42 -5.31
N LEU A 301 -15.31 6.78 -5.21
CA LEU A 301 -16.39 5.81 -5.00
C LEU A 301 -17.11 5.41 -6.29
N ASP A 302 -17.11 6.31 -7.27
CA ASP A 302 -17.60 6.09 -8.63
C ASP A 302 -16.80 7.02 -9.59
N ASN A 303 -17.22 7.10 -10.85
CA ASN A 303 -16.49 7.88 -11.86
C ASN A 303 -16.42 9.40 -11.58
N ASN A 304 -17.34 9.94 -10.79
CA ASN A 304 -17.44 11.38 -10.52
C ASN A 304 -17.47 11.75 -9.02
N THR A 305 -17.57 10.77 -8.12
CA THR A 305 -17.64 11.01 -6.67
C THR A 305 -16.33 10.63 -5.99
N VAL A 306 -15.75 11.59 -5.26
CA VAL A 306 -14.56 11.39 -4.41
C VAL A 306 -14.96 11.64 -2.96
N ILE A 307 -14.66 10.68 -2.08
CA ILE A 307 -14.68 10.94 -0.64
C ILE A 307 -13.35 11.56 -0.21
N VAL A 308 -13.42 12.54 0.68
CA VAL A 308 -12.25 13.19 1.29
C VAL A 308 -12.48 13.29 2.79
N ASN A 309 -11.48 12.87 3.57
CA ASN A 309 -11.54 12.93 5.03
C ASN A 309 -11.82 14.34 5.57
N GLU A 310 -12.41 14.39 6.75
CA GLU A 310 -12.71 15.60 7.51
C GLU A 310 -12.30 15.38 8.97
N LEU A 311 -11.27 16.10 9.41
CA LEU A 311 -10.90 16.15 10.82
C LEU A 311 -11.70 17.27 11.49
N ARG A 312 -12.62 16.91 12.38
CA ARG A 312 -13.60 17.84 12.97
C ARG A 312 -13.15 18.42 14.29
N GLN A 313 -13.83 19.49 14.72
CA GLN A 313 -13.48 20.23 15.92
C GLN A 313 -13.57 19.38 17.18
N GLU A 314 -14.55 18.48 17.28
CA GLU A 314 -14.69 17.55 18.41
C GLU A 314 -13.50 16.60 18.57
N ILE A 315 -12.74 16.35 17.51
CA ILE A 315 -11.48 15.59 17.56
C ILE A 315 -10.33 16.49 18.03
N ILE A 316 -10.26 17.71 17.52
CA ILE A 316 -9.24 18.70 17.91
C ILE A 316 -9.36 19.04 19.41
N ASP A 317 -10.59 19.08 19.92
CA ASP A 317 -10.92 19.44 21.29
C ASP A 317 -10.81 18.27 22.28
N LEU A 318 -10.35 17.10 21.84
CA LEU A 318 -10.08 15.96 22.74
C LEU A 318 -9.14 16.39 23.86
N ASP A 319 -9.48 15.96 25.08
CA ASP A 319 -8.83 16.37 26.33
C ASP A 319 -7.45 15.74 26.51
N TRP A 320 -7.21 14.59 25.88
CA TRP A 320 -5.93 13.89 25.87
C TRP A 320 -4.92 14.45 24.87
N TYR A 321 -5.33 15.30 23.93
CA TYR A 321 -4.37 16.02 23.08
C TYR A 321 -3.64 17.09 23.90
N THR A 322 -2.31 17.01 23.87
CA THR A 322 -1.43 18.10 24.28
C THR A 322 -1.61 19.32 23.36
N THR A 323 -1.10 20.48 23.80
CA THR A 323 -1.09 21.70 22.98
C THR A 323 -0.41 21.50 21.62
N GLU A 324 0.66 20.70 21.58
CA GLU A 324 1.41 20.43 20.35
C GLU A 324 0.63 19.52 19.40
N GLU A 325 0.07 18.43 19.91
CA GLU A 325 -0.76 17.50 19.13
C GLU A 325 -2.01 18.17 18.57
N ARG A 326 -2.62 19.07 19.36
CA ARG A 326 -3.73 19.89 18.90
C ARG A 326 -3.32 20.80 17.73
N ALA A 327 -2.11 21.36 17.76
CA ALA A 327 -1.60 22.16 16.64
C ALA A 327 -1.37 21.29 15.39
N LYS A 328 -0.81 20.07 15.54
CA LYS A 328 -0.70 19.11 14.42
C LYS A 328 -2.07 18.76 13.83
N ALA A 329 -3.07 18.50 14.68
CA ALA A 329 -4.44 18.22 14.26
C ALA A 329 -5.04 19.40 13.44
N VAL A 330 -4.84 20.64 13.87
CA VAL A 330 -5.30 21.83 13.11
C VAL A 330 -4.62 21.93 11.73
N GLU A 331 -3.34 21.58 11.62
CA GLU A 331 -2.66 21.55 10.32
C GLU A 331 -3.24 20.48 9.39
N ILE A 332 -3.51 19.28 9.93
CA ILE A 332 -4.17 18.20 9.19
C ILE A 332 -5.57 18.62 8.72
N GLN A 333 -6.37 19.24 9.59
CA GLN A 333 -7.69 19.77 9.22
C GLN A 333 -7.57 20.78 8.06
N THR A 334 -6.65 21.73 8.18
CA THR A 334 -6.40 22.75 7.15
C THR A 334 -6.00 22.12 5.81
N TYR A 335 -5.13 21.10 5.85
CA TYR A 335 -4.74 20.33 4.67
C TYR A 335 -5.96 19.66 4.03
N LEU A 336 -6.76 18.92 4.79
CA LEU A 336 -7.92 18.17 4.29
C LEU A 336 -8.98 19.08 3.67
N GLU A 337 -9.24 20.24 4.26
CA GLU A 337 -10.13 21.25 3.69
C GLU A 337 -9.63 21.82 2.37
N ALA A 338 -8.32 22.10 2.27
CA ALA A 338 -7.72 22.57 1.03
C ALA A 338 -7.81 21.51 -0.07
N ARG A 339 -7.48 20.24 0.25
CA ARG A 339 -7.56 19.13 -0.72
C ARG A 339 -8.98 18.85 -1.19
N ALA A 340 -9.98 18.96 -0.31
CA ALA A 340 -11.38 18.85 -0.72
C ALA A 340 -11.76 19.93 -1.75
N LYS A 341 -11.30 21.18 -1.57
CA LYS A 341 -11.53 22.27 -2.54
C LYS A 341 -10.78 22.04 -3.85
N ASP A 342 -9.53 21.59 -3.78
CA ASP A 342 -8.71 21.30 -4.95
C ASP A 342 -9.35 20.19 -5.81
N ILE A 343 -9.81 19.08 -5.19
CA ILE A 343 -10.48 17.98 -5.88
C ILE A 343 -11.83 18.44 -6.48
N ALA A 344 -12.60 19.23 -5.76
CA ALA A 344 -13.84 19.80 -6.30
C ALA A 344 -13.59 20.72 -7.50
N ALA A 345 -12.50 21.49 -7.49
CA ALA A 345 -12.09 22.35 -8.60
C ALA A 345 -11.67 21.56 -9.86
N LEU A 346 -11.34 20.27 -9.73
CA LEU A 346 -11.14 19.37 -10.86
C LEU A 346 -12.46 18.90 -11.51
N GLY A 347 -13.62 19.25 -10.92
CA GLY A 347 -14.95 18.91 -11.44
C GLY A 347 -15.62 17.74 -10.74
N PHE A 348 -14.95 17.09 -9.79
CA PHE A 348 -15.51 15.96 -9.05
C PHE A 348 -16.51 16.40 -7.97
N LYS A 349 -17.51 15.56 -7.74
CA LYS A 349 -18.38 15.66 -6.57
C LYS A 349 -17.59 15.20 -5.34
N VAL A 350 -17.30 16.12 -4.42
CA VAL A 350 -16.62 15.80 -3.16
C VAL A 350 -17.64 15.52 -2.06
N VAL A 351 -17.49 14.37 -1.40
CA VAL A 351 -18.23 13.99 -0.19
C VAL A 351 -17.26 13.98 0.99
N ARG A 352 -17.56 14.74 2.04
CA ARG A 352 -16.74 14.72 3.26
C ARG A 352 -17.18 13.58 4.16
N ILE A 353 -16.23 12.81 4.68
CA ILE A 353 -16.48 11.78 5.69
C ILE A 353 -15.62 12.06 6.92
N PRO A 354 -16.13 11.80 8.14
CA PRO A 354 -15.36 12.08 9.34
C PRO A 354 -14.17 11.14 9.47
N MET A 355 -13.03 11.70 9.89
CA MET A 355 -11.80 10.97 10.17
C MET A 355 -11.68 10.72 11.68
N PRO A 356 -11.45 9.47 12.14
CA PRO A 356 -11.08 9.22 13.53
C PRO A 356 -9.79 9.97 13.91
N ALA A 357 -9.58 10.21 15.20
CA ALA A 357 -8.44 10.95 15.71
C ALA A 357 -7.12 10.30 15.28
N PRO A 358 -6.19 11.08 14.67
CA PRO A 358 -4.80 10.71 14.61
C PRO A 358 -4.28 10.47 16.02
N VAL A 359 -3.51 9.39 16.20
CA VAL A 359 -2.77 9.18 17.43
C VAL A 359 -1.35 9.61 17.15
N PHE A 360 -0.94 10.65 17.86
CA PHE A 360 0.41 11.17 17.75
C PHE A 360 1.27 10.52 18.82
N GLY A 361 2.53 10.23 18.47
CA GLY A 361 3.57 10.15 19.48
C GLY A 361 4.10 8.78 19.88
N TYR A 362 4.74 8.84 21.04
CA TYR A 362 5.81 7.98 21.52
C TYR A 362 5.26 6.87 22.43
N ALA A 363 5.78 5.65 22.32
CA ALA A 363 5.60 4.61 23.32
C ALA A 363 6.70 4.71 24.38
N ALA A 364 6.33 5.01 25.62
CA ALA A 364 7.23 4.84 26.75
C ALA A 364 7.25 3.37 27.18
N TYR A 365 8.37 2.69 26.97
CA TYR A 365 8.65 1.38 27.54
C TYR A 365 9.15 1.55 28.98
N PHE A 366 8.63 0.72 29.88
CA PHE A 366 9.10 0.61 31.26
C PHE A 366 9.70 -0.79 31.47
N ASP A 367 11.02 -0.87 31.55
CA ASP A 367 11.71 -1.98 32.21
C ASP A 367 11.93 -1.60 33.68
N GLU A 368 11.91 -2.59 34.58
CA GLU A 368 12.30 -2.48 36.00
C GLU A 368 13.60 -1.67 36.22
N ALA A 369 14.48 -1.58 35.22
CA ALA A 369 15.71 -0.81 35.26
C ALA A 369 15.66 0.61 34.64
N GLN A 370 14.86 0.87 33.59
CA GLN A 370 14.84 2.16 32.86
C GLN A 370 13.51 2.42 32.13
N THR A 371 13.08 3.69 32.13
CA THR A 371 12.08 4.20 31.19
C THR A 371 12.78 4.59 29.89
N GLN A 372 12.46 3.92 28.78
CA GLN A 372 12.88 4.33 27.45
C GLN A 372 11.67 4.85 26.67
N ILE A 373 11.78 6.07 26.14
CA ILE A 373 10.77 6.64 25.25
C ILE A 373 11.16 6.23 23.83
N ILE A 374 10.38 5.34 23.22
CA ILE A 374 10.49 4.96 21.80
C ILE A 374 9.51 5.82 21.02
N GLU A 375 9.98 6.55 20.01
CA GLU A 375 9.09 7.25 19.08
C GLU A 375 8.35 6.21 18.24
N VAL A 376 7.02 6.17 18.35
CA VAL A 376 6.19 5.36 17.47
C VAL A 376 5.74 6.27 16.34
N PRO A 377 5.66 5.77 15.09
CA PRO A 377 5.11 6.56 14.00
C PRO A 377 3.68 7.03 14.32
N ASP A 378 3.36 8.28 13.94
CA ASP A 378 2.01 8.81 14.07
C ASP A 378 1.01 7.92 13.30
N VAL A 379 -0.07 7.51 13.97
CA VAL A 379 -1.05 6.55 13.43
C VAL A 379 -2.29 7.27 12.93
N PHE A 380 -2.55 7.14 11.63
CA PHE A 380 -3.68 7.78 10.95
C PHE A 380 -4.77 6.77 10.64
N ARG A 381 -5.90 6.89 11.33
CA ARG A 381 -7.09 6.07 11.07
C ARG A 381 -7.96 6.71 10.00
N SER A 382 -8.42 5.93 9.04
CA SER A 382 -9.22 6.45 7.94
C SER A 382 -10.20 5.43 7.37
N TYR A 383 -11.46 5.83 7.22
CA TYR A 383 -12.44 5.03 6.49
C TYR A 383 -12.22 5.05 4.98
N THR A 384 -11.44 6.00 4.42
CA THR A 384 -11.02 5.95 3.01
C THR A 384 -10.11 4.75 2.74
N ASN A 385 -9.43 4.23 3.77
CA ASN A 385 -8.60 3.02 3.68
C ASN A 385 -9.44 1.72 3.68
N SER A 386 -10.59 1.78 3.01
CA SER A 386 -11.46 0.65 2.65
C SER A 386 -11.13 0.15 1.24
N ILE A 387 -11.43 -1.12 0.96
CA ILE A 387 -11.49 -1.63 -0.42
C ILE A 387 -12.95 -1.75 -0.90
N THR A 388 -13.22 -1.27 -2.11
CA THR A 388 -14.51 -1.43 -2.81
C THR A 388 -14.44 -2.57 -3.82
N VAL A 389 -15.36 -3.53 -3.73
CA VAL A 389 -15.39 -4.74 -4.55
C VAL A 389 -16.84 -5.18 -4.78
N ASN A 390 -17.29 -5.22 -6.04
CA ASN A 390 -18.63 -5.70 -6.45
C ASN A 390 -19.77 -5.10 -5.59
N GLN A 391 -19.85 -3.77 -5.49
CA GLN A 391 -20.82 -3.07 -4.65
C GLN A 391 -20.74 -3.37 -3.14
N HIS A 392 -19.62 -3.93 -2.66
CA HIS A 392 -19.30 -3.99 -1.23
C HIS A 392 -18.12 -3.09 -0.90
N ALA A 393 -18.18 -2.40 0.23
CA ALA A 393 -17.03 -1.71 0.81
C ALA A 393 -16.60 -2.47 2.07
N VAL A 394 -15.42 -3.10 2.03
CA VAL A 394 -14.83 -3.72 3.21
C VAL A 394 -14.00 -2.64 3.91
N THR A 395 -14.53 -2.16 5.04
CA THR A 395 -14.13 -0.89 5.66
C THR A 395 -13.50 -1.14 7.02
N PRO A 396 -12.40 -0.44 7.35
CA PRO A 396 -11.78 -0.58 8.66
C PRO A 396 -12.71 -0.08 9.77
N ARG A 397 -12.75 -0.84 10.85
CA ARG A 397 -13.33 -0.46 12.15
C ARG A 397 -12.21 -0.34 13.17
N TYR A 398 -12.27 0.71 13.95
CA TYR A 398 -11.28 1.03 14.98
C TYR A 398 -11.96 0.97 16.33
N VAL A 399 -11.60 0.00 17.17
CA VAL A 399 -12.18 -0.14 18.52
C VAL A 399 -11.17 0.13 19.63
N ALA A 400 -9.88 0.17 19.30
CA ALA A 400 -8.80 0.46 20.23
C ALA A 400 -7.93 1.63 19.75
N MET A 401 -7.49 2.46 20.69
CA MET A 401 -6.55 3.57 20.41
C MET A 401 -5.13 3.07 20.22
N ASP A 402 -4.79 1.96 20.88
CA ASP A 402 -3.45 1.44 20.90
C ASP A 402 -3.44 0.11 20.18
N ALA A 403 -3.01 0.17 18.94
CA ALA A 403 -2.66 -1.01 18.21
C ALA A 403 -1.36 -1.57 18.81
N GLU A 404 -1.18 -2.89 18.83
CA GLU A 404 -0.09 -3.52 19.60
C GLU A 404 1.23 -2.76 19.41
N GLY A 405 1.74 -2.16 20.50
CA GLY A 405 2.97 -1.38 20.43
C GLY A 405 4.11 -2.31 20.09
N TYR A 406 4.78 -2.07 18.97
CA TYR A 406 5.99 -2.79 18.61
C TYR A 406 7.06 -2.46 19.65
N VAL A 407 7.54 -3.49 20.36
CA VAL A 407 8.68 -3.38 21.25
C VAL A 407 9.91 -3.57 20.39
N TYR A 408 10.79 -2.57 20.32
CA TYR A 408 12.08 -2.67 19.66
C TYR A 408 13.20 -2.71 20.70
N ASP A 409 14.28 -3.41 20.39
CA ASP A 409 15.53 -3.32 21.16
C ASP A 409 16.20 -1.99 20.82
N ALA A 410 16.30 -1.10 21.80
CA ALA A 410 16.87 0.22 21.62
C ALA A 410 18.35 0.25 21.20
N ASN A 411 19.05 -0.89 21.25
CA ASN A 411 20.45 -0.98 20.82
C ASN A 411 20.61 -1.57 19.41
N THR A 412 19.61 -2.30 18.92
CA THR A 412 19.72 -3.04 17.65
C THR A 412 18.66 -2.68 16.62
N ASP A 413 17.64 -1.87 16.99
CA ASP A 413 16.43 -1.61 16.19
C ASP A 413 15.69 -2.90 15.79
N GLU A 414 15.96 -4.01 16.47
CA GLU A 414 15.30 -5.29 16.20
C GLU A 414 13.95 -5.33 16.92
N MET A 415 12.88 -5.72 16.22
CA MET A 415 11.57 -5.91 16.82
C MET A 415 11.62 -7.10 17.82
N LEU A 416 11.49 -6.81 19.10
CA LEU A 416 11.47 -7.76 20.21
C LEU A 416 10.08 -8.40 20.44
N GLY A 417 9.01 -7.75 19.99
CA GLY A 417 7.65 -8.28 20.10
C GLY A 417 6.58 -7.21 19.94
N SER A 418 5.35 -7.58 20.30
CA SER A 418 4.22 -6.66 20.37
C SER A 418 3.56 -6.76 21.74
N THR A 419 3.18 -5.63 22.34
CA THR A 419 2.39 -5.62 23.59
C THR A 419 0.95 -5.27 23.25
N ALA A 420 0.01 -6.13 23.65
CA ALA A 420 -1.42 -5.84 23.55
C ALA A 420 -1.76 -4.66 24.46
N LEU A 421 -2.03 -3.51 23.87
CA LEU A 421 -2.51 -2.34 24.57
C LEU A 421 -4.02 -2.32 24.39
N THR A 422 -4.75 -2.56 25.48
CA THR A 422 -6.18 -2.89 25.46
C THR A 422 -7.08 -1.67 25.66
N ASP A 423 -6.54 -0.46 25.57
CA ASP A 423 -7.29 0.73 25.92
C ASP A 423 -8.32 1.04 24.83
N PRO A 424 -9.63 1.06 25.21
CA PRO A 424 -10.69 1.31 24.26
C PRO A 424 -10.53 2.72 23.68
N TYR A 425 -10.94 2.89 22.43
CA TYR A 425 -10.98 4.21 21.84
C TYR A 425 -11.85 5.15 22.73
N PRO A 426 -11.36 6.33 23.15
CA PRO A 426 -11.91 7.09 24.28
C PRO A 426 -13.38 7.46 24.14
N ASP A 427 -13.85 7.60 22.89
CA ASP A 427 -15.23 7.91 22.58
C ASP A 427 -15.82 6.92 21.57
N ALA A 428 -16.25 5.76 22.09
CA ALA A 428 -16.93 4.74 21.30
C ALA A 428 -18.25 5.24 20.68
N ALA A 429 -18.92 6.22 21.30
CA ALA A 429 -20.15 6.80 20.76
C ALA A 429 -19.85 7.68 19.53
N LEU A 430 -18.79 8.49 19.60
CA LEU A 430 -18.29 9.29 18.49
C LEU A 430 -17.84 8.42 17.32
N ILE A 431 -17.05 7.37 17.58
CA ILE A 431 -16.63 6.43 16.53
C ILE A 431 -17.85 5.79 15.86
N LYS A 432 -18.86 5.36 16.63
CA LYS A 432 -20.08 4.80 16.06
C LYS A 432 -20.87 5.81 15.22
N ALA A 433 -20.91 7.08 15.63
CA ALA A 433 -21.51 8.14 14.84
C ALA A 433 -20.76 8.35 13.52
N TYR A 434 -19.42 8.36 13.58
CA TYR A 434 -18.58 8.46 12.39
C TYR A 434 -18.73 7.27 11.45
N GLU A 435 -18.83 6.04 11.97
CA GLU A 435 -19.15 4.86 11.17
C GLU A 435 -20.51 5.01 10.47
N ALA A 436 -21.53 5.54 11.14
CA ALA A 436 -22.84 5.76 10.53
C ALA A 436 -22.80 6.79 9.39
N GLU A 437 -22.02 7.87 9.55
CA GLU A 437 -21.83 8.89 8.51
C GLU A 437 -21.03 8.36 7.32
N ALA A 438 -19.91 7.66 7.57
CA ALA A 438 -19.15 6.98 6.52
C ALA A 438 -20.05 5.97 5.79
N THR A 439 -20.83 5.18 6.51
CA THR A 439 -21.79 4.23 5.92
C THR A 439 -22.75 4.92 4.95
N LYS A 440 -23.35 6.03 5.39
CA LYS A 440 -24.26 6.81 4.55
C LYS A 440 -23.58 7.33 3.27
N ALA A 441 -22.32 7.74 3.33
CA ALA A 441 -21.59 8.22 2.16
C ALA A 441 -21.37 7.11 1.11
N TYR A 442 -21.01 5.90 1.55
CA TYR A 442 -20.82 4.75 0.66
C TYR A 442 -22.17 4.20 0.14
N GLU A 443 -23.18 4.06 1.00
CA GLU A 443 -24.51 3.58 0.60
C GLU A 443 -25.20 4.54 -0.38
N ALA A 444 -24.91 5.84 -0.31
CA ALA A 444 -25.45 6.84 -1.24
C ALA A 444 -25.03 6.62 -2.71
N VAL A 445 -23.98 5.83 -2.96
CA VAL A 445 -23.53 5.42 -4.30
C VAL A 445 -23.64 3.91 -4.52
N GLY A 446 -24.40 3.22 -3.66
CA GLY A 446 -24.82 1.84 -3.87
C GLY A 446 -23.93 0.75 -3.27
N TYR A 447 -22.99 1.10 -2.39
CA TYR A 447 -22.20 0.10 -1.66
C TYR A 447 -22.94 -0.46 -0.45
N THR A 448 -22.73 -1.73 -0.17
CA THR A 448 -23.01 -2.35 1.15
C THR A 448 -21.74 -2.31 1.99
N MET A 449 -21.80 -1.69 3.16
CA MET A 449 -20.65 -1.56 4.06
C MET A 449 -20.45 -2.79 4.94
N ASN A 450 -19.21 -3.28 4.99
CA ASN A 450 -18.78 -4.41 5.81
C ASN A 450 -17.62 -3.96 6.69
N TYR A 451 -17.90 -3.67 7.96
CA TYR A 451 -16.85 -3.28 8.90
C TYR A 451 -16.04 -4.47 9.41
N VAL A 452 -14.71 -4.31 9.41
CA VAL A 452 -13.76 -5.28 9.95
C VAL A 452 -12.83 -4.57 10.91
N THR A 453 -12.68 -5.10 12.13
CA THR A 453 -11.74 -4.56 13.11
C THR A 453 -10.31 -4.75 12.64
N VAL A 454 -9.55 -3.65 12.55
CA VAL A 454 -8.18 -3.64 12.00
C VAL A 454 -7.17 -2.97 12.92
N ASP A 455 -7.43 -2.93 14.23
CA ASP A 455 -6.54 -2.24 15.17
C ASP A 455 -5.10 -2.79 15.07
N ASN A 456 -4.89 -4.10 15.10
CA ASN A 456 -3.56 -4.71 14.92
C ASN A 456 -2.90 -4.44 13.56
N LEU A 457 -3.67 -4.07 12.55
CA LEU A 457 -3.14 -3.74 11.24
C LEU A 457 -2.78 -2.24 11.14
N ILE A 458 -3.57 -1.35 11.73
CA ILE A 458 -3.29 0.08 11.68
C ILE A 458 -2.07 0.50 12.52
N SER A 459 -1.64 -0.27 13.52
CA SER A 459 -0.35 -0.03 14.22
C SER A 459 0.85 -0.06 13.29
N ILE A 460 0.79 -0.80 12.18
CA ILE A 460 1.91 -0.89 11.23
C ILE A 460 1.83 0.13 10.10
N GLY A 461 0.88 1.06 10.15
CA GLY A 461 0.85 2.21 9.24
C GLY A 461 -0.10 2.05 8.04
N GLY A 462 -1.06 1.13 8.08
CA GLY A 462 -2.08 1.01 7.03
C GLY A 462 -3.26 0.14 7.43
N ALA A 463 -4.32 0.07 6.63
CA ALA A 463 -5.51 -0.73 6.94
C ALA A 463 -5.92 -1.65 5.77
N ILE A 464 -7.22 -1.83 5.57
CA ILE A 464 -7.76 -2.80 4.60
C ILE A 464 -7.30 -2.47 3.19
N HIS A 465 -7.38 -1.20 2.79
CA HIS A 465 -6.99 -0.80 1.45
C HIS A 465 -5.50 -1.05 1.20
N CYS A 466 -4.62 -0.72 2.15
CA CYS A 466 -3.17 -0.93 2.05
C CYS A 466 -2.76 -2.41 1.93
N THR A 467 -3.61 -3.34 2.36
CA THR A 467 -3.29 -4.77 2.41
C THR A 467 -4.01 -5.60 1.35
N THR A 468 -4.71 -4.94 0.43
CA THR A 468 -5.54 -5.58 -0.58
C THR A 468 -5.31 -4.94 -1.95
N MET A 469 -5.37 -5.73 -3.02
CA MET A 469 -5.41 -5.22 -4.40
C MET A 469 -6.50 -5.96 -5.18
N GLN A 470 -7.47 -5.23 -5.72
CA GLN A 470 -8.51 -5.80 -6.55
C GLN A 470 -7.99 -6.13 -7.95
N ILE A 471 -8.54 -7.19 -8.57
CA ILE A 471 -8.38 -7.49 -9.98
C ILE A 471 -9.77 -7.41 -10.62
N ALA A 472 -9.97 -6.36 -11.42
CA ALA A 472 -11.24 -6.07 -12.05
C ALA A 472 -11.68 -7.19 -13.02
N LYS A 473 -13.00 -7.37 -13.18
CA LYS A 473 -13.59 -8.13 -14.29
C LYS A 473 -13.30 -7.41 -15.61
N ASN A 474 -13.31 -8.15 -16.71
CA ASN A 474 -13.17 -7.56 -18.03
C ASN A 474 -14.41 -6.71 -18.32
N PRO A 475 -14.28 -5.39 -18.56
CA PRO A 475 -15.42 -4.51 -18.82
C PRO A 475 -16.17 -4.87 -20.11
N ASN A 476 -15.54 -5.61 -21.03
CA ASN A 476 -16.12 -6.04 -22.31
C ASN A 476 -16.88 -7.37 -22.22
N VAL A 477 -16.86 -8.05 -21.07
CA VAL A 477 -17.57 -9.31 -20.86
C VAL A 477 -18.76 -9.03 -19.94
N LEU A 478 -19.96 -8.99 -20.54
CA LEU A 478 -21.25 -8.83 -19.86
C LEU A 478 -21.69 -10.09 -19.12
#